data_AF-A0A7K3AI95-F1
#
_entry.id   AF-A0A7K3AI95-F1
#
_cell.length_a   1.000
_cell.length_b   1.000
_cell.length_c   1.000
_cell.angle_alpha   90.00
_cell.angle_beta   90.00
_cell.angle_gamma   90.00
#
_symmetry.space_group_name_H-M   'P 1'
#
loop_
_entity.id
_entity.type
_entity.pdbx_description
1 polymer ?
#
loop_
_entity_poly.entity_id
_entity_poly.type
_entity_poly.pdbx_seq_one_letter_code
_entity_poly.pdbx_strand_id
1 'polypeptide(L)'
;MMMQPPDIQDEDIRLLVDSPAPTPVFTTPRPLWLNTLTNWRTFAALDRTRPDLADSPPAGTAVADSDLRLRYHALMPTVVTPAIGRALVVVHDHLLSNRERTHGKTGVIIEGPRGTGKTEILQYIGRHYENKIARLYEPDENRIPVIALRVPPVARGGRRNWPAAFASFLGLKHDGGTDPTRSICHVMRNSSTLLVLVDGIEQLRAGADAEESFAYLEEISESTGATFVFAGRAARSIVDPLTRDRETVLADHEEIWGDYAGLRTSRIGYDEEGHKLFTKIVRKFDESLCLRDHQPNDLTSLHEYLHLRSKGYLRALSQLVSQGAQKAIWTKRERITEELLESLTIGRSRTI
;
A
#
# COMPACT_ATOMS: atom_id res chain seq x y z
N MET A 1 53.24 -39.37 -24.07
CA MET A 1 52.58 -39.51 -22.76
C MET A 1 51.35 -38.60 -22.80
N MET A 2 50.19 -39.12 -23.21
CA MET A 2 48.96 -38.34 -23.28
C MET A 2 48.34 -38.31 -21.87
N MET A 3 48.22 -37.12 -21.29
CA MET A 3 47.51 -36.91 -20.02
C MET A 3 46.03 -37.23 -20.25
N GLN A 4 45.49 -38.17 -19.47
CA GLN A 4 44.05 -38.36 -19.35
C GLN A 4 43.41 -37.06 -18.82
N PRO A 5 42.28 -36.62 -19.38
CA PRO A 5 41.51 -35.52 -18.79
C PRO A 5 41.04 -35.93 -17.38
N PRO A 6 40.90 -34.96 -16.45
CA PRO A 6 40.48 -35.24 -15.09
C PRO A 6 39.06 -35.81 -15.09
N ASP A 7 38.90 -36.93 -14.40
CA ASP A 7 37.62 -37.61 -14.20
C ASP A 7 36.83 -36.82 -13.15
N ILE A 8 35.74 -36.17 -13.57
CA ILE A 8 34.84 -35.45 -12.67
C ILE A 8 33.96 -36.50 -12.00
N GLN A 9 34.04 -36.61 -10.67
CA GLN A 9 33.31 -37.62 -9.93
C GLN A 9 31.80 -37.42 -10.06
N ASP A 10 31.02 -38.50 -10.16
CA ASP A 10 29.54 -38.49 -10.29
C ASP A 10 28.84 -37.66 -9.20
N GLU A 11 29.47 -37.46 -8.05
CA GLU A 11 28.96 -36.65 -6.94
C GLU A 11 28.98 -35.14 -7.26
N ASP A 12 29.96 -34.67 -8.03
CA ASP A 12 30.05 -33.28 -8.52
C ASP A 12 29.04 -33.01 -9.65
N ILE A 13 28.70 -34.03 -10.43
CA ILE A 13 27.65 -33.97 -11.46
C ILE A 13 26.26 -33.84 -10.82
N ARG A 14 26.02 -34.46 -9.66
CA ARG A 14 24.76 -34.33 -8.91
C ARG A 14 24.53 -32.92 -8.37
N LEU A 15 25.59 -32.20 -7.98
CA LEU A 15 25.51 -30.80 -7.55
C LEU A 15 25.12 -29.82 -8.67
N LEU A 16 25.29 -30.22 -9.94
CA LEU A 16 24.86 -29.43 -11.10
C LEU A 16 23.39 -29.67 -11.48
N VAL A 17 22.83 -30.83 -11.10
CA VAL A 17 21.45 -31.24 -11.44
C VAL A 17 20.48 -30.87 -10.31
N ASP A 18 20.93 -30.97 -9.06
CA ASP A 18 20.17 -30.56 -7.88
C ASP A 18 20.63 -29.18 -7.42
N SER A 19 20.37 -28.14 -8.23
CA SER A 19 20.27 -26.80 -7.64
C SER A 19 19.11 -26.84 -6.65
N PRO A 20 19.35 -26.73 -5.33
CA PRO A 20 18.24 -26.64 -4.39
C PRO A 20 17.38 -25.48 -4.85
N ALA A 21 16.08 -25.74 -5.07
CA ALA A 21 15.09 -24.68 -5.24
C ALA A 21 15.42 -23.59 -4.21
N PRO A 22 15.57 -22.32 -4.61
CA PRO A 22 16.20 -21.29 -3.80
C PRO A 22 15.59 -21.33 -2.41
N THR A 23 16.37 -21.80 -1.42
CA THR A 23 15.89 -21.90 -0.05
C THR A 23 15.38 -20.52 0.31
N PRO A 24 14.10 -20.36 0.66
CA PRO A 24 13.56 -19.05 0.94
C PRO A 24 14.43 -18.40 2.03
N VAL A 25 15.14 -17.34 1.68
CA VAL A 25 16.03 -16.65 2.61
C VAL A 25 15.14 -15.95 3.62
N PHE A 26 15.01 -16.54 4.81
CA PHE A 26 14.31 -15.93 5.94
C PHE A 26 15.17 -14.83 6.53
N THR A 27 15.04 -13.62 6.00
CA THR A 27 15.59 -12.42 6.63
C THR A 27 14.81 -12.11 7.91
N THR A 28 15.50 -11.61 8.94
CA THR A 28 14.83 -11.12 10.16
C THR A 28 13.65 -10.22 9.79
N PRO A 29 12.44 -10.44 10.36
CA PRO A 29 11.30 -9.59 10.08
C PRO A 29 11.62 -8.14 10.43
N ARG A 30 11.61 -7.25 9.43
CA ARG A 30 11.75 -5.81 9.63
C ARG A 30 10.53 -5.12 9.06
N PRO A 31 9.90 -4.18 9.79
CA PRO A 31 8.86 -3.34 9.21
C PRO A 31 9.41 -2.63 7.97
N LEU A 32 8.66 -2.67 6.87
CA LEU A 32 9.02 -1.97 5.65
C LEU A 32 8.32 -0.61 5.64
N TRP A 33 9.03 0.44 6.04
CA TRP A 33 8.53 1.81 5.90
C TRP A 33 8.69 2.25 4.43
N LEU A 34 7.58 2.63 3.79
CA LEU A 34 7.56 2.98 2.36
C LEU A 34 8.07 4.41 2.07
N ASN A 35 8.88 4.97 2.97
CA ASN A 35 9.38 6.35 2.91
C ASN A 35 10.75 6.48 2.24
N THR A 36 11.28 5.40 1.65
CA THR A 36 12.51 5.39 0.84
C THR A 36 12.25 4.69 -0.48
N LEU A 37 12.95 5.10 -1.54
CA LEU A 37 12.84 4.49 -2.87
C LEU A 37 13.14 3.00 -2.84
N THR A 38 14.17 2.57 -2.10
CA THR A 38 14.52 1.14 -1.96
C THR A 38 13.39 0.33 -1.33
N ASN A 39 12.76 0.84 -0.27
CA ASN A 39 11.65 0.16 0.38
C ASN A 39 10.39 0.18 -0.49
N TRP A 40 10.14 1.28 -1.20
CA TRP A 40 9.05 1.39 -2.16
C TRP A 40 9.19 0.39 -3.31
N ARG A 41 10.38 0.27 -3.90
CA ARG A 41 10.68 -0.72 -4.95
C ARG A 41 10.50 -2.16 -4.43
N THR A 42 11.03 -2.45 -3.24
CA THR A 42 10.82 -3.75 -2.57
C THR A 42 9.33 -4.05 -2.39
N PHE A 43 8.54 -3.05 -1.98
CA PHE A 43 7.09 -3.19 -1.83
C PHE A 43 6.37 -3.41 -3.15
N ALA A 44 6.70 -2.63 -4.19
CA ALA A 44 6.07 -2.72 -5.51
C ALA A 44 6.35 -4.08 -6.18
N ALA A 45 7.58 -4.57 -6.04
CA ALA A 45 8.06 -5.86 -6.55
C ALA A 45 7.65 -7.06 -5.69
N LEU A 46 7.08 -6.85 -4.49
CA LEU A 46 6.73 -7.92 -3.57
C LEU A 46 5.80 -8.94 -4.22
N ASP A 47 6.28 -10.16 -4.41
CA ASP A 47 5.42 -11.25 -4.85
C ASP A 47 4.44 -11.62 -3.73
N ARG A 48 3.16 -11.66 -4.09
CA ARG A 48 2.06 -12.05 -3.21
C ARG A 48 1.31 -13.24 -3.80
N THR A 49 1.96 -14.02 -4.66
CA THR A 49 1.46 -15.31 -5.10
C THR A 49 1.20 -16.20 -3.90
N ARG A 50 0.12 -16.98 -4.01
CA ARG A 50 -0.23 -17.97 -3.01
C ARG A 50 0.81 -19.09 -3.07
N PRO A 51 1.47 -19.44 -1.94
CA PRO A 51 2.37 -20.59 -1.90
C PRO A 51 1.63 -21.88 -2.25
N ASP A 52 2.31 -22.82 -2.91
CA ASP A 52 1.81 -24.18 -3.05
C ASP A 52 1.84 -24.88 -1.67
N LEU A 53 0.77 -25.62 -1.37
CA LEU A 53 0.70 -26.45 -0.17
C LEU A 53 1.65 -27.66 -0.25
N ALA A 54 2.05 -28.05 -1.46
CA ALA A 54 3.08 -29.06 -1.68
C ALA A 54 4.47 -28.59 -1.24
N ASP A 55 4.77 -27.30 -1.39
CA ASP A 55 6.04 -26.68 -0.96
C ASP A 55 6.08 -26.37 0.53
N SER A 56 4.95 -26.53 1.23
CA SER A 56 4.81 -26.26 2.65
C SER A 56 5.11 -27.52 3.49
N PRO A 57 5.64 -27.39 4.72
CA PRO A 57 5.93 -28.54 5.59
C PRO A 57 4.74 -29.52 5.70
N PRO A 58 4.97 -30.85 5.66
CA PRO A 58 3.91 -31.85 5.70
C PRO A 58 2.95 -31.68 6.89
N ALA A 59 1.72 -32.18 6.73
CA ALA A 59 0.77 -32.19 7.85
C ALA A 59 1.36 -32.91 9.07
N GLY A 60 1.17 -32.33 10.26
CA GLY A 60 1.65 -32.89 11.53
C GLY A 60 3.03 -32.38 11.98
N THR A 61 3.86 -31.81 11.10
CA THR A 61 5.16 -31.24 11.50
C THR A 61 4.98 -30.11 12.52
N ALA A 62 6.00 -29.90 13.37
CA ALA A 62 6.03 -28.70 14.21
C ALA A 62 6.08 -27.46 13.31
N VAL A 63 5.23 -26.48 13.60
CA VAL A 63 5.20 -25.28 12.78
C VAL A 63 6.31 -24.34 13.22
N ALA A 64 7.19 -24.00 12.29
CA ALA A 64 8.32 -23.10 12.52
C ALA A 64 7.97 -21.69 12.06
N ASP A 65 8.61 -20.66 12.63
CA ASP A 65 8.45 -19.26 12.23
C ASP A 65 8.77 -19.02 10.75
N SER A 66 9.53 -19.94 10.14
CA SER A 66 9.86 -19.99 8.72
C SER A 66 8.76 -20.61 7.83
N ASP A 67 7.58 -20.96 8.34
CA ASP A 67 6.49 -21.41 7.47
C ASP A 67 6.06 -20.25 6.55
N LEU A 68 6.29 -20.41 5.24
CA LEU A 68 5.98 -19.42 4.21
C LEU A 68 4.51 -18.98 4.24
N ARG A 69 3.61 -19.88 4.65
CA ARG A 69 2.18 -19.57 4.75
C ARG A 69 1.92 -18.52 5.82
N LEU A 70 2.68 -18.47 6.92
CA LEU A 70 2.51 -17.40 7.92
C LEU A 70 2.83 -16.03 7.35
N ARG A 71 3.96 -15.93 6.65
CA ARG A 71 4.41 -14.70 6.00
C ARG A 71 3.43 -14.30 4.89
N TYR A 72 2.96 -15.26 4.10
CA TYR A 72 1.95 -15.04 3.09
C TYR A 72 0.66 -14.47 3.68
N HIS A 73 0.10 -15.06 4.75
CA HIS A 73 -1.11 -14.53 5.38
C HIS A 73 -0.86 -13.20 6.12
N ALA A 74 0.38 -12.90 6.53
CA ALA A 74 0.75 -11.57 7.05
C ALA A 74 0.72 -10.50 5.96
N LEU A 75 1.09 -10.87 4.73
CA LEU A 75 1.20 -10.01 3.55
C LEU A 75 0.05 -10.26 2.55
N MET A 76 -1.08 -10.76 3.06
CA MET A 76 -2.18 -11.27 2.27
C MET A 76 -2.55 -10.30 1.13
N PRO A 77 -2.85 -10.80 -0.08
CA PRO A 77 -3.17 -9.96 -1.22
C PRO A 77 -4.28 -8.94 -0.92
N THR A 78 -4.09 -7.73 -1.43
CA THR A 78 -5.09 -6.67 -1.36
C THR A 78 -6.33 -7.09 -2.15
N VAL A 79 -7.49 -7.19 -1.49
CA VAL A 79 -8.75 -7.44 -2.19
C VAL A 79 -9.15 -6.20 -2.99
N VAL A 80 -9.26 -6.35 -4.31
CA VAL A 80 -9.68 -5.26 -5.21
C VAL A 80 -11.18 -4.98 -4.99
N THR A 81 -11.45 -3.89 -4.29
CA THR A 81 -12.82 -3.39 -4.05
C THR A 81 -13.25 -2.41 -5.16
N PRO A 82 -14.57 -2.12 -5.31
CA PRO A 82 -15.04 -1.07 -6.21
C PRO A 82 -14.41 0.31 -5.92
N ALA A 83 -14.04 0.57 -4.66
CA ALA A 83 -13.35 1.81 -4.28
C ALA A 83 -11.96 1.91 -4.92
N ILE A 84 -11.20 0.81 -4.94
CA ILE A 84 -9.89 0.74 -5.62
C ILE A 84 -10.06 0.96 -7.12
N GLY A 85 -11.04 0.27 -7.75
CA GLY A 85 -11.31 0.41 -9.18
C GLY A 85 -11.65 1.85 -9.58
N ARG A 86 -12.57 2.50 -8.86
CA ARG A 86 -12.92 3.91 -9.10
C ARG A 86 -11.74 4.84 -8.89
N ALA A 87 -10.97 4.63 -7.83
CA ALA A 87 -9.81 5.48 -7.56
C ALA A 87 -8.74 5.37 -8.66
N LEU A 88 -8.51 4.16 -9.16
CA LEU A 88 -7.57 3.95 -10.26
C LEU A 88 -8.02 4.66 -11.55
N VAL A 89 -9.32 4.58 -11.90
CA VAL A 89 -9.89 5.29 -13.06
C VAL A 89 -9.69 6.80 -12.92
N VAL A 90 -10.11 7.38 -11.80
CA VAL A 90 -10.01 8.84 -11.58
C VAL A 90 -8.55 9.32 -11.62
N VAL A 91 -7.62 8.58 -11.01
CA VAL A 91 -6.19 8.92 -11.07
C VAL A 91 -5.64 8.75 -12.49
N HIS A 92 -6.10 7.74 -13.24
CA HIS A 92 -5.70 7.56 -14.62
C HIS A 92 -6.13 8.72 -15.52
N ASP A 93 -7.38 9.16 -15.39
CA ASP A 93 -7.91 10.29 -16.15
C ASP A 93 -7.14 11.59 -15.83
N HIS A 94 -6.80 11.81 -14.55
CA HIS A 94 -5.98 12.96 -14.14
C HIS A 94 -4.56 12.89 -14.70
N LEU A 95 -3.92 11.73 -14.69
CA LEU A 95 -2.59 11.58 -15.27
C LEU A 95 -2.59 11.83 -16.79
N LEU A 96 -3.62 11.37 -17.50
CA LEU A 96 -3.77 11.65 -18.94
C LEU A 96 -4.00 13.15 -19.20
N SER A 97 -4.87 13.78 -18.41
CA SER A 97 -5.14 15.22 -18.51
C SER A 97 -3.90 16.06 -18.19
N ASN A 98 -3.24 15.78 -17.05
CA ASN A 98 -2.10 16.55 -16.56
C ASN A 98 -0.84 16.42 -17.43
N ARG A 99 -0.68 15.30 -18.15
CA ARG A 99 0.48 15.07 -19.04
C ARG A 99 0.61 16.14 -20.12
N GLU A 100 -0.50 16.65 -20.63
CA GLU A 100 -0.52 17.65 -21.70
C GLU A 100 -0.50 19.10 -21.15
N ARG A 101 -0.55 19.28 -19.82
CA ARG A 101 -0.60 20.60 -19.19
C ARG A 101 0.79 21.10 -18.81
N THR A 102 1.08 22.34 -19.18
CA THR A 102 2.30 23.04 -18.75
C THR A 102 2.19 23.52 -17.30
N HIS A 103 1.02 23.99 -16.87
CA HIS A 103 0.76 24.51 -15.52
C HIS A 103 -0.66 24.19 -15.03
N GLY A 104 -0.92 24.40 -13.74
CA GLY A 104 -2.26 24.29 -13.13
C GLY A 104 -2.77 22.85 -13.13
N LYS A 105 -1.92 21.91 -12.70
CA LYS A 105 -2.24 20.48 -12.64
C LYS A 105 -3.10 20.22 -11.41
N THR A 106 -4.28 19.64 -11.60
CA THR A 106 -5.16 19.26 -10.50
C THR A 106 -4.77 17.89 -9.95
N GLY A 107 -4.99 17.69 -8.65
CA GLY A 107 -4.75 16.42 -7.99
C GLY A 107 -6.04 15.68 -7.64
N VAL A 108 -5.87 14.56 -6.94
CA VAL A 108 -6.97 13.70 -6.48
C VAL A 108 -6.93 13.60 -4.97
N ILE A 109 -8.10 13.63 -4.33
CA ILE A 109 -8.26 13.52 -2.87
C ILE A 109 -8.98 12.21 -2.56
N ILE A 110 -8.44 11.40 -1.65
CA ILE A 110 -9.04 10.18 -1.13
C ILE A 110 -9.28 10.37 0.37
N GLU A 111 -10.53 10.61 0.74
CA GLU A 111 -10.92 10.85 2.13
C GLU A 111 -11.79 9.76 2.74
N GLY A 112 -11.96 9.81 4.06
CA GLY A 112 -12.85 8.92 4.81
C GLY A 112 -12.32 8.50 6.18
N PRO A 113 -13.13 7.80 6.98
CA PRO A 113 -12.81 7.41 8.36
C PRO A 113 -11.54 6.55 8.52
N ARG A 114 -11.08 6.34 9.76
CA ARG A 114 -9.97 5.42 10.03
C ARG A 114 -10.37 3.99 9.64
N GLY A 115 -9.44 3.24 9.04
CA GLY A 115 -9.62 1.80 8.79
C GLY A 115 -10.52 1.44 7.59
N THR A 116 -10.85 2.41 6.72
CA THR A 116 -11.64 2.20 5.49
C THR A 116 -10.81 1.87 4.24
N GLY A 117 -9.48 1.71 4.38
CA GLY A 117 -8.60 1.28 3.28
C GLY A 117 -7.95 2.39 2.45
N LYS A 118 -7.98 3.66 2.89
CA LYS A 118 -7.37 4.78 2.13
C LYS A 118 -5.88 4.57 1.78
N THR A 119 -5.06 4.24 2.78
CA THR A 119 -3.63 3.94 2.58
C THR A 119 -3.43 2.77 1.62
N GLU A 120 -4.31 1.77 1.70
CA GLU A 120 -4.27 0.59 0.81
C GLU A 120 -4.59 0.98 -0.64
N ILE A 121 -5.57 1.87 -0.85
CA ILE A 121 -5.89 2.42 -2.17
C ILE A 121 -4.70 3.19 -2.74
N LEU A 122 -4.06 4.08 -1.96
CA LEU A 122 -2.86 4.81 -2.40
C LEU A 122 -1.75 3.84 -2.82
N GLN A 123 -1.43 2.87 -1.97
CA GLN A 123 -0.39 1.90 -2.24
C GLN A 123 -0.69 1.04 -3.48
N TYR A 124 -1.96 0.64 -3.67
CA TYR A 124 -2.39 -0.11 -4.85
C TYR A 124 -2.23 0.71 -6.13
N ILE A 125 -2.64 1.99 -6.12
CA ILE A 125 -2.46 2.91 -7.25
C ILE A 125 -0.97 3.05 -7.57
N GLY A 126 -0.13 3.30 -6.57
CA GLY A 126 1.30 3.44 -6.77
C GLY A 126 1.93 2.18 -7.36
N ARG A 127 1.65 1.01 -6.78
CA ARG A 127 2.12 -0.28 -7.30
C ARG A 127 1.61 -0.55 -8.71
N HIS A 128 0.38 -0.18 -9.02
CA HIS A 128 -0.17 -0.31 -10.38
C HIS A 128 0.66 0.49 -11.38
N TYR A 129 1.00 1.75 -11.08
CA TYR A 129 1.79 2.58 -11.99
C TYR A 129 3.25 2.15 -12.09
N GLU A 130 3.88 1.70 -11.01
CA GLU A 130 5.20 1.06 -11.06
C GLU A 130 5.19 -0.12 -12.06
N ASN A 131 4.24 -1.06 -11.88
CA ASN A 131 4.14 -2.24 -12.73
C ASN A 131 3.73 -1.91 -14.17
N LYS A 132 2.83 -0.93 -14.36
CA LYS A 132 2.38 -0.50 -15.70
C LYS A 132 3.54 0.08 -16.49
N ILE A 133 4.35 0.94 -15.87
CA ILE A 133 5.50 1.55 -16.52
C ILE A 133 6.60 0.52 -16.78
N ALA A 134 6.89 -0.37 -15.84
CA ALA A 134 7.85 -1.46 -16.03
C ALA A 134 7.47 -2.43 -17.17
N ARG A 135 6.17 -2.57 -17.48
CA ARG A 135 5.68 -3.39 -18.62
C ARG A 135 5.73 -2.68 -19.96
N LEU A 136 5.61 -1.35 -19.98
CA LEU A 136 5.48 -0.57 -21.22
C LEU A 136 6.83 -0.09 -21.75
N TYR A 137 7.85 0.01 -20.91
CA TYR A 137 9.14 0.58 -21.25
C TYR A 137 10.28 -0.36 -20.85
N GLU A 138 11.45 -0.18 -21.49
CA GLU A 138 12.66 -0.93 -21.15
C GLU A 138 13.08 -0.70 -19.68
N PRO A 139 13.71 -1.70 -19.03
CA PRO A 139 14.23 -1.56 -17.67
C PRO A 139 15.18 -0.37 -17.54
N ASP A 140 14.90 0.50 -16.57
CA ASP A 140 15.71 1.68 -16.26
C ASP A 140 15.77 1.86 -14.74
N GLU A 141 16.94 1.64 -14.15
CA GLU A 141 17.16 1.75 -12.71
C GLU A 141 17.01 3.18 -12.18
N ASN A 142 17.09 4.19 -13.05
CA ASN A 142 16.89 5.59 -12.69
C ASN A 142 15.43 6.01 -12.75
N ARG A 143 14.54 5.17 -13.31
CA ARG A 143 13.12 5.48 -13.40
C ARG A 143 12.44 5.39 -12.04
N ILE A 144 11.70 6.44 -11.69
CA ILE A 144 10.94 6.54 -10.44
C ILE A 144 9.54 7.07 -10.78
N PRO A 145 8.63 6.22 -11.27
CA PRO A 145 7.30 6.65 -11.68
C PRO A 145 6.46 7.17 -10.51
N VAL A 146 6.66 6.62 -9.31
CA VAL A 146 5.87 6.94 -8.13
C VAL A 146 6.76 7.31 -6.94
N ILE A 147 6.40 8.41 -6.29
CA ILE A 147 6.91 8.81 -4.98
C ILE A 147 5.79 8.62 -3.96
N ALA A 148 6.07 7.94 -2.86
CA ALA A 148 5.11 7.75 -1.77
C ALA A 148 5.62 8.35 -0.48
N LEU A 149 4.90 9.36 0.02
CA LEU A 149 5.24 10.09 1.23
C LEU A 149 4.11 9.96 2.23
N ARG A 150 4.49 9.98 3.52
CA ARG A 150 3.58 10.33 4.59
C ARG A 150 3.83 11.79 4.94
N VAL A 151 2.80 12.52 5.37
CA VAL A 151 3.00 13.87 5.92
C VAL A 151 4.10 13.80 6.99
N PRO A 152 5.22 14.54 6.82
CA PRO A 152 6.36 14.47 7.73
C PRO A 152 5.96 15.02 9.11
N PRO A 153 6.61 14.55 10.20
CA PRO A 153 6.35 15.08 11.53
C PRO A 153 6.74 16.56 11.60
N VAL A 154 6.16 17.28 12.56
CA VAL A 154 6.55 18.66 12.86
C VAL A 154 7.98 18.66 13.41
N ALA A 155 8.88 19.41 12.77
CA ALA A 155 10.27 19.51 13.19
C ALA A 155 10.42 20.47 14.39
N ARG A 156 11.63 20.52 14.96
CA ARG A 156 12.00 21.56 15.93
C ARG A 156 11.89 22.91 15.20
N GLY A 157 10.99 23.78 15.65
CA GLY A 157 10.64 25.03 14.95
C GLY A 157 9.21 25.11 14.44
N GLY A 158 8.39 24.06 14.64
CA GLY A 158 6.95 24.12 14.37
C GLY A 158 6.55 23.93 12.90
N ARG A 159 7.53 23.75 12.01
CA ARG A 159 7.33 23.55 10.56
C ARG A 159 7.67 22.12 10.14
N ARG A 160 7.06 21.69 9.03
CA ARG A 160 7.32 20.39 8.41
C ARG A 160 8.43 20.47 7.39
N ASN A 161 9.38 19.53 7.46
CA ASN A 161 10.50 19.48 6.53
C ASN A 161 10.16 18.57 5.34
N TRP A 162 9.33 19.07 4.41
CA TRP A 162 9.03 18.39 3.15
C TRP A 162 10.26 18.17 2.27
N PRO A 163 11.18 19.14 2.08
CA PRO A 163 12.41 18.90 1.33
C PRO A 163 13.20 17.69 1.85
N ALA A 164 13.34 17.54 3.17
CA ALA A 164 13.99 16.36 3.75
C ALA A 164 13.21 15.07 3.51
N ALA A 165 11.86 15.10 3.52
CA ALA A 165 11.05 13.92 3.22
C ALA A 165 11.22 13.45 1.77
N PHE A 166 11.19 14.38 0.80
CA PHE A 166 11.46 14.07 -0.61
C PHE A 166 12.90 13.61 -0.83
N ALA A 167 13.88 14.33 -0.27
CA ALA A 167 15.30 13.97 -0.38
C ALA A 167 15.57 12.57 0.20
N SER A 168 15.01 12.27 1.38
CA SER A 168 15.11 10.94 2.00
C SER A 168 14.44 9.86 1.16
N PHE A 169 13.30 10.16 0.52
CA PHE A 169 12.65 9.21 -0.38
C PHE A 169 13.56 8.90 -1.57
N LEU A 170 14.07 9.94 -2.22
CA LEU A 170 14.91 9.86 -3.42
C LEU A 170 16.34 9.38 -3.14
N GLY A 171 16.74 9.21 -1.88
CA GLY A 171 18.10 8.81 -1.51
C GLY A 171 19.15 9.91 -1.75
N LEU A 172 18.73 11.16 -1.79
CA LEU A 172 19.63 12.30 -1.96
C LEU A 172 20.43 12.53 -0.67
N LYS A 173 21.75 12.73 -0.81
CA LYS A 173 22.63 13.10 0.30
C LYS A 173 22.24 14.48 0.81
N HIS A 174 22.15 14.62 2.13
CA HIS A 174 21.86 15.89 2.78
C HIS A 174 23.17 16.53 3.20
N ASP A 175 23.61 17.55 2.48
CA ASP A 175 24.89 18.23 2.73
C ASP A 175 24.79 19.29 3.84
N GLY A 176 23.93 19.06 4.83
CA GLY A 176 23.97 19.75 6.13
C GLY A 176 23.63 21.24 6.15
N GLY A 177 22.94 21.80 5.14
CA GLY A 177 22.44 23.18 5.24
C GLY A 177 21.79 23.80 3.99
N THR A 178 21.98 23.23 2.80
CA THR A 178 21.37 23.74 1.57
C THR A 178 19.99 23.14 1.33
N ASP A 179 19.05 23.94 0.83
CA ASP A 179 17.73 23.48 0.42
C ASP A 179 17.86 22.53 -0.79
N PRO A 180 17.49 21.23 -0.66
CA PRO A 180 17.65 20.25 -1.72
C PRO A 180 16.61 20.36 -2.83
N THR A 181 15.68 21.32 -2.78
CA THR A 181 14.52 21.43 -3.69
C THR A 181 14.93 21.44 -5.17
N ARG A 182 15.98 22.17 -5.56
CA ARG A 182 16.47 22.15 -6.95
C ARG A 182 16.91 20.75 -7.40
N SER A 183 17.62 20.03 -6.53
CA SER A 183 18.08 18.66 -6.80
C SER A 183 16.93 17.68 -6.84
N ILE A 184 15.94 17.84 -5.95
CA ILE A 184 14.70 17.06 -5.95
C ILE A 184 13.98 17.21 -7.30
N CYS A 185 13.74 18.45 -7.73
CA CYS A 185 13.07 18.71 -9.01
C CYS A 185 13.86 18.17 -10.20
N HIS A 186 15.19 18.29 -10.18
CA HIS A 186 16.05 17.74 -11.23
C HIS A 186 15.92 16.21 -11.33
N VAL A 187 15.99 15.52 -10.19
CA VAL A 187 15.86 14.06 -10.16
C VAL A 187 14.47 13.62 -10.58
N MET A 188 13.40 14.21 -10.07
CA MET A 188 12.03 13.86 -10.43
C MET A 188 11.74 14.01 -11.93
N ARG A 189 12.27 15.07 -12.58
CA ARG A 189 12.12 15.26 -14.03
C ARG A 189 12.88 14.19 -14.82
N ASN A 190 14.13 13.92 -14.44
CA ASN A 190 14.99 12.98 -15.17
C ASN A 190 14.63 11.51 -14.91
N SER A 191 13.98 11.21 -13.78
CA SER A 191 13.50 9.87 -13.43
C SER A 191 12.08 9.59 -13.95
N SER A 192 11.49 10.52 -14.71
CA SER A 192 10.12 10.41 -15.24
C SER A 192 9.08 10.18 -14.13
N THR A 193 9.16 10.93 -13.02
CA THR A 193 8.15 10.85 -11.96
C THR A 193 6.80 11.34 -12.44
N LEU A 194 5.79 10.48 -12.31
CA LEU A 194 4.42 10.74 -12.75
C LEU A 194 3.50 11.11 -11.59
N LEU A 195 3.70 10.46 -10.45
CA LEU A 195 2.73 10.45 -9.36
C LEU A 195 3.43 10.67 -8.01
N VAL A 196 2.89 11.59 -7.21
CA VAL A 196 3.25 11.76 -5.80
C VAL A 196 2.05 11.41 -4.93
N LEU A 197 2.19 10.35 -4.15
CA LEU A 197 1.20 9.87 -3.20
C LEU A 197 1.51 10.44 -1.82
N VAL A 198 0.55 11.13 -1.20
CA VAL A 198 0.73 11.74 0.12
C VAL A 198 -0.33 11.21 1.08
N ASP A 199 0.09 10.38 2.05
CA ASP A 199 -0.80 9.80 3.05
C ASP A 199 -0.77 10.56 4.38
N GLY A 200 -1.91 10.53 5.08
CA GLY A 200 -2.08 11.10 6.41
C GLY A 200 -2.21 12.61 6.43
N ILE A 201 -2.88 13.20 5.43
CA ILE A 201 -3.14 14.66 5.32
C ILE A 201 -3.81 15.24 6.56
N GLU A 202 -4.57 14.46 7.33
CA GLU A 202 -5.14 14.90 8.61
C GLU A 202 -4.11 15.34 9.67
N GLN A 203 -2.83 15.09 9.42
CA GLN A 203 -1.76 15.53 10.30
C GLN A 203 -1.46 17.02 10.13
N LEU A 204 -1.79 17.61 8.98
CA LEU A 204 -1.67 19.05 8.74
C LEU A 204 -2.72 19.77 9.58
N ARG A 205 -2.28 20.74 10.39
CA ARG A 205 -3.18 21.60 11.17
C ARG A 205 -3.54 22.81 10.32
N ALA A 206 -4.80 23.25 10.37
CA ALA A 206 -5.20 24.49 9.71
C ALA A 206 -4.33 25.67 10.16
N GLY A 207 -4.02 26.58 9.24
CA GLY A 207 -3.14 27.73 9.45
C GLY A 207 -1.79 27.60 8.73
N ALA A 208 -0.78 28.31 9.22
CA ALA A 208 0.49 28.52 8.51
C ALA A 208 1.25 27.23 8.15
N ASP A 209 1.22 26.17 8.98
CA ASP A 209 1.86 24.88 8.67
C ASP A 209 1.27 24.23 7.41
N ALA A 210 -0.06 24.27 7.26
CA ALA A 210 -0.71 23.73 6.09
C ALA A 210 -0.50 24.63 4.86
N GLU A 211 -0.57 25.94 5.00
CA GLU A 211 -0.32 26.89 3.91
C GLU A 211 1.10 26.74 3.34
N GLU A 212 2.12 26.72 4.20
CA GLU A 212 3.52 26.50 3.79
C GLU A 212 3.72 25.11 3.17
N SER A 213 3.05 24.09 3.72
CA SER A 213 3.10 22.73 3.16
C SER A 213 2.54 22.68 1.74
N PHE A 214 1.36 23.25 1.49
CA PHE A 214 0.74 23.22 0.17
C PHE A 214 1.45 24.12 -0.84
N ALA A 215 1.97 25.29 -0.42
CA ALA A 215 2.83 26.10 -1.28
C ALA A 215 4.07 25.32 -1.76
N TYR A 216 4.71 24.55 -0.86
CA TYR A 216 5.83 23.69 -1.24
C TYR A 216 5.43 22.55 -2.20
N LEU A 217 4.31 21.86 -1.92
CA LEU A 217 3.85 20.75 -2.74
C LEU A 217 3.39 21.22 -4.13
N GLU A 218 2.78 22.40 -4.22
CA GLU A 218 2.42 23.06 -5.47
C GLU A 218 3.68 23.42 -6.28
N GLU A 219 4.70 24.02 -5.65
CA GLU A 219 5.98 24.28 -6.32
C GLU A 219 6.59 22.99 -6.90
N ILE A 220 6.58 21.88 -6.14
CA ILE A 220 7.05 20.58 -6.66
C ILE A 220 6.19 20.11 -7.85
N SER A 221 4.87 20.24 -7.77
CA SER A 221 3.94 19.86 -8.85
C SER A 221 4.21 20.65 -10.13
N GLU A 222 4.29 21.97 -10.03
CA GLU A 222 4.52 22.88 -11.16
C GLU A 222 5.93 22.69 -11.74
N SER A 223 6.93 22.56 -10.88
CA SER A 223 8.30 22.31 -11.31
C SER A 223 8.43 20.96 -12.02
N THR A 224 7.89 19.87 -11.47
CA THR A 224 8.19 18.52 -11.96
C THR A 224 7.19 17.95 -12.95
N GLY A 225 5.97 18.49 -12.97
CA GLY A 225 4.85 17.95 -13.73
C GLY A 225 4.18 16.73 -13.10
N ALA A 226 4.59 16.32 -11.90
CA ALA A 226 4.01 15.18 -11.21
C ALA A 226 2.58 15.47 -10.72
N THR A 227 1.69 14.49 -10.84
CA THR A 227 0.31 14.57 -10.32
C THR A 227 0.27 14.15 -8.86
N PHE A 228 -0.48 14.86 -8.03
CA PHE A 228 -0.58 14.58 -6.60
C PHE A 228 -1.87 13.81 -6.25
N VAL A 229 -1.74 12.80 -5.39
CA VAL A 229 -2.87 12.11 -4.77
C VAL A 229 -2.76 12.20 -3.25
N PHE A 230 -3.73 12.87 -2.65
CA PHE A 230 -3.79 13.13 -1.22
C PHE A 230 -4.72 12.15 -0.54
N ALA A 231 -4.30 11.49 0.53
CA ALA A 231 -5.19 10.69 1.36
C ALA A 231 -5.16 11.08 2.83
N GLY A 232 -6.33 11.03 3.46
CA GLY A 232 -6.43 11.33 4.89
C GLY A 232 -7.86 11.43 5.37
N ARG A 233 -8.03 11.61 6.68
CA ARG A 233 -9.34 11.94 7.25
C ARG A 233 -9.63 13.41 7.01
N ALA A 234 -10.85 13.71 6.57
CA ALA A 234 -11.25 15.08 6.27
C ALA A 234 -10.24 15.76 5.31
N ALA A 235 -9.63 14.97 4.41
CA ALA A 235 -8.58 15.48 3.52
C ALA A 235 -9.14 16.56 2.61
N ARG A 236 -10.39 16.43 2.16
CA ARG A 236 -11.05 17.43 1.33
C ARG A 236 -11.13 18.80 2.01
N SER A 237 -11.58 18.83 3.27
CA SER A 237 -11.65 20.08 4.05
C SER A 237 -10.29 20.68 4.41
N ILE A 238 -9.18 19.96 4.18
CA ILE A 238 -7.82 20.45 4.41
C ILE A 238 -7.20 20.92 3.09
N VAL A 239 -7.40 20.17 2.01
CA VAL A 239 -6.82 20.44 0.69
C VAL A 239 -7.56 21.57 -0.02
N ASP A 240 -8.89 21.49 -0.14
CA ASP A 240 -9.69 22.42 -0.94
C ASP A 240 -9.46 23.90 -0.56
N PRO A 241 -9.40 24.30 0.74
CA PRO A 241 -9.14 25.69 1.12
C PRO A 241 -7.74 26.23 0.76
N LEU A 242 -6.81 25.34 0.37
CA LEU A 242 -5.40 25.64 0.09
C LEU A 242 -5.07 25.50 -1.40
N THR A 243 -5.95 24.86 -2.19
CA THR A 243 -5.76 24.68 -3.63
C THR A 243 -6.73 25.52 -4.47
N ARG A 244 -7.73 26.16 -3.84
CA ARG A 244 -8.65 27.08 -4.52
C ARG A 244 -8.21 28.54 -4.32
N ASP A 245 -8.72 29.42 -5.18
CA ASP A 245 -8.68 30.88 -4.95
C ASP A 245 -9.36 31.30 -3.62
N ARG A 246 -8.65 32.11 -2.84
CA ARG A 246 -9.14 32.67 -1.57
C ARG A 246 -9.75 34.06 -1.72
N GLU A 247 -9.59 34.70 -2.88
CA GLU A 247 -10.12 36.04 -3.17
C GLU A 247 -11.63 36.00 -3.45
N THR A 248 -12.12 34.90 -4.01
CA THR A 248 -13.55 34.70 -4.25
C THR A 248 -14.28 34.37 -2.93
N VAL A 249 -15.10 35.32 -2.48
CA VAL A 249 -15.99 35.16 -1.31
C VAL A 249 -17.04 34.10 -1.60
N LEU A 250 -17.18 33.14 -0.69
CA LEU A 250 -18.25 32.13 -0.75
C LEU A 250 -19.61 32.79 -0.53
N ALA A 251 -20.63 32.33 -1.26
CA ALA A 251 -22.00 32.66 -0.87
C ALA A 251 -22.34 32.03 0.50
N ASP A 252 -23.30 32.61 1.24
CA ASP A 252 -23.67 32.25 2.62
C ASP A 252 -24.01 30.75 2.84
N HIS A 253 -24.25 30.00 1.76
CA HIS A 253 -24.66 28.60 1.74
C HIS A 253 -23.83 27.76 0.76
N GLU A 254 -22.75 28.31 0.22
CA GLU A 254 -21.86 27.60 -0.68
C GLU A 254 -20.88 26.74 0.13
N GLU A 255 -20.91 25.43 -0.09
CA GLU A 255 -19.91 24.54 0.49
C GLU A 255 -18.53 24.86 -0.12
N ILE A 256 -17.49 24.78 0.71
CA ILE A 256 -16.12 24.86 0.21
C ILE A 256 -15.93 23.75 -0.82
N TRP A 257 -15.63 24.14 -2.05
CA TRP A 257 -15.21 23.26 -3.13
C TRP A 257 -13.80 23.65 -3.59
N GLY A 258 -13.07 22.67 -4.10
CA GLY A 258 -11.77 22.87 -4.74
C GLY A 258 -11.73 22.13 -6.08
N ASP A 259 -10.70 22.41 -6.88
CA ASP A 259 -10.56 21.89 -8.25
C ASP A 259 -10.12 20.41 -8.31
N TYR A 260 -9.89 19.80 -7.15
CA TYR A 260 -9.33 18.46 -7.02
C TYR A 260 -10.45 17.43 -6.96
N ALA A 261 -10.30 16.32 -7.69
CA ALA A 261 -11.32 15.27 -7.69
C ALA A 261 -11.38 14.56 -6.32
N GLY A 262 -12.55 14.62 -5.67
CA GLY A 262 -12.78 14.03 -4.36
C GLY A 262 -13.37 12.61 -4.41
N LEU A 263 -12.69 11.65 -3.79
CA LEU A 263 -13.14 10.29 -3.57
C LEU A 263 -13.32 10.01 -2.08
N ARG A 264 -14.44 9.39 -1.72
CA ARG A 264 -14.76 9.08 -0.33
C ARG A 264 -14.84 7.58 -0.08
N THR A 265 -14.14 7.14 0.95
CA THR A 265 -14.20 5.79 1.51
C THR A 265 -15.11 5.77 2.74
N SER A 266 -15.80 4.66 2.94
CA SER A 266 -16.68 4.43 4.08
C SER A 266 -16.49 3.00 4.60
N ARG A 267 -16.99 2.74 5.81
CA ARG A 267 -17.20 1.36 6.25
C ARG A 267 -18.28 0.72 5.38
N ILE A 268 -18.20 -0.58 5.19
CA ILE A 268 -19.21 -1.31 4.42
C ILE A 268 -20.42 -1.57 5.31
N GLY A 269 -21.60 -1.13 4.86
CA GLY A 269 -22.87 -1.40 5.52
C GLY A 269 -23.23 -2.88 5.52
N TYR A 270 -24.37 -3.21 6.12
CA TYR A 270 -24.96 -4.56 6.05
C TYR A 270 -26.43 -4.49 5.62
N ASP A 271 -26.77 -3.42 4.92
CA ASP A 271 -27.95 -3.30 4.07
C ASP A 271 -27.82 -4.21 2.84
N GLU A 272 -28.83 -4.28 1.99
CA GLU A 272 -28.87 -5.25 0.88
C GLU A 272 -27.61 -5.18 -0.02
N GLU A 273 -27.19 -3.98 -0.40
CA GLU A 273 -26.00 -3.76 -1.23
C GLU A 273 -24.69 -3.93 -0.43
N GLY A 274 -24.65 -3.44 0.81
CA GLY A 274 -23.50 -3.59 1.70
C GLY A 274 -23.20 -5.05 2.02
N HIS A 275 -24.24 -5.85 2.26
CA HIS A 275 -24.17 -7.30 2.44
C HIS A 275 -23.55 -7.98 1.22
N LYS A 276 -24.09 -7.76 0.01
CA LYS A 276 -23.55 -8.35 -1.23
C LYS A 276 -22.08 -7.98 -1.43
N LEU A 277 -21.73 -6.71 -1.22
CA LEU A 277 -20.35 -6.23 -1.33
C LEU A 277 -19.43 -6.86 -0.28
N PHE A 278 -19.86 -6.93 0.98
CA PHE A 278 -19.09 -7.50 2.07
C PHE A 278 -18.84 -8.99 1.83
N THR A 279 -19.87 -9.76 1.50
CA THR A 279 -19.75 -11.19 1.17
C THR A 279 -18.81 -11.41 -0.01
N LYS A 280 -18.87 -10.57 -1.05
CA LYS A 280 -17.91 -10.62 -2.17
C LYS A 280 -16.47 -10.39 -1.73
N ILE A 281 -16.23 -9.46 -0.80
CA ILE A 281 -14.90 -9.19 -0.25
C ILE A 281 -14.41 -10.36 0.60
N VAL A 282 -15.26 -10.90 1.47
CA VAL A 282 -14.93 -12.09 2.27
C VAL A 282 -14.60 -13.28 1.37
N ARG A 283 -15.35 -13.48 0.28
CA ARG A 283 -15.04 -14.52 -0.69
C ARG A 283 -13.67 -14.35 -1.35
N LYS A 284 -13.25 -13.13 -1.63
CA LYS A 284 -11.89 -12.88 -2.16
C LYS A 284 -10.79 -13.17 -1.14
N PHE A 285 -11.05 -12.92 0.14
CA PHE A 285 -10.17 -13.39 1.20
C PHE A 285 -10.14 -14.92 1.27
N ASP A 286 -11.29 -15.58 1.22
CA ASP A 286 -11.45 -17.04 1.24
C ASP A 286 -10.65 -17.72 0.12
N GLU A 287 -10.80 -17.25 -1.12
CA GLU A 287 -10.05 -17.72 -2.30
C GLU A 287 -8.52 -17.59 -2.11
N SER A 288 -8.09 -16.60 -1.32
CA SER A 288 -6.68 -16.31 -1.08
C SER A 288 -6.09 -17.10 0.09
N LEU A 289 -6.87 -17.83 0.88
CA LEU A 289 -6.35 -18.57 2.04
C LEU A 289 -5.50 -19.77 1.61
N CYS A 290 -4.34 -19.94 2.23
CA CYS A 290 -3.44 -21.07 2.01
C CYS A 290 -3.42 -21.98 3.25
N LEU A 291 -4.54 -22.66 3.50
CA LEU A 291 -4.76 -23.54 4.64
C LEU A 291 -5.15 -24.94 4.12
N ARG A 292 -4.68 -26.01 4.78
CA ARG A 292 -4.83 -27.39 4.26
C ARG A 292 -6.26 -27.90 4.30
N ASP A 293 -6.99 -27.63 5.36
CA ASP A 293 -8.32 -28.20 5.62
C ASP A 293 -9.45 -27.20 5.27
N HIS A 294 -9.07 -26.00 4.84
CA HIS A 294 -10.01 -24.93 4.48
C HIS A 294 -10.64 -25.20 3.11
N GLN A 295 -11.96 -25.34 3.09
CA GLN A 295 -12.74 -25.57 1.89
C GLN A 295 -13.23 -24.24 1.28
N PRO A 296 -13.49 -24.19 -0.03
CA PRO A 296 -14.11 -23.04 -0.66
C PRO A 296 -15.41 -22.65 0.06
N ASN A 297 -15.55 -21.37 0.36
CA ASN A 297 -16.65 -20.74 1.08
C ASN A 297 -16.70 -20.95 2.60
N ASP A 298 -15.72 -21.63 3.21
CA ASP A 298 -15.68 -21.75 4.68
C ASP A 298 -15.67 -20.39 5.36
N LEU A 299 -14.77 -19.48 4.96
CA LEU A 299 -14.75 -18.11 5.47
C LEU A 299 -15.94 -17.31 4.97
N THR A 300 -16.35 -17.53 3.71
CA THR A 300 -17.48 -16.81 3.10
C THR A 300 -18.77 -17.04 3.88
N SER A 301 -19.03 -18.25 4.36
CA SER A 301 -20.21 -18.58 5.18
C SER A 301 -20.25 -17.80 6.50
N LEU A 302 -19.11 -17.34 6.99
CA LEU A 302 -18.98 -16.54 8.22
C LEU A 302 -19.12 -15.02 7.95
N HIS A 303 -19.60 -14.60 6.78
CA HIS A 303 -19.66 -13.18 6.40
C HIS A 303 -20.45 -12.33 7.42
N GLU A 304 -21.55 -12.85 7.99
CA GLU A 304 -22.32 -12.13 9.00
C GLU A 304 -21.56 -11.95 10.30
N TYR A 305 -20.96 -13.03 10.78
CA TYR A 305 -20.09 -13.01 11.95
C TYR A 305 -18.91 -12.04 11.78
N LEU A 306 -18.24 -12.09 10.63
CA LEU A 306 -17.12 -11.22 10.28
C LEU A 306 -17.55 -9.75 10.20
N HIS A 307 -18.75 -9.47 9.67
CA HIS A 307 -19.29 -8.11 9.66
C HIS A 307 -19.55 -7.62 11.08
N LEU A 308 -20.20 -8.43 11.91
CA LEU A 308 -20.48 -8.08 13.31
C LEU A 308 -19.19 -7.76 14.10
N ARG A 309 -18.12 -8.54 13.88
CA ARG A 309 -16.81 -8.37 14.50
C ARG A 309 -16.04 -7.16 13.97
N SER A 310 -16.06 -6.93 12.66
CA SER A 310 -15.30 -5.84 12.02
C SER A 310 -16.05 -4.51 11.96
N LYS A 311 -17.37 -4.52 12.19
CA LYS A 311 -18.30 -3.41 11.94
C LYS A 311 -18.19 -2.82 10.53
N GLY A 312 -17.82 -3.66 9.56
CA GLY A 312 -17.61 -3.27 8.17
C GLY A 312 -16.31 -2.50 7.88
N TYR A 313 -15.40 -2.38 8.85
CA TYR A 313 -14.09 -1.75 8.64
C TYR A 313 -13.10 -2.74 8.03
N LEU A 314 -12.61 -2.42 6.83
CA LEU A 314 -11.68 -3.27 6.08
C LEU A 314 -10.38 -3.56 6.83
N ARG A 315 -9.85 -2.59 7.59
CA ARG A 315 -8.65 -2.84 8.42
C ARG A 315 -8.90 -3.93 9.47
N ALA A 316 -10.04 -3.87 10.16
CA ALA A 316 -10.38 -4.85 11.18
C ALA A 316 -10.64 -6.22 10.54
N LEU A 317 -11.36 -6.26 9.41
CA LEU A 317 -11.60 -7.48 8.65
C LEU A 317 -10.28 -8.15 8.20
N SER A 318 -9.41 -7.40 7.53
CA SER A 318 -8.12 -7.91 7.04
C SER A 318 -7.27 -8.44 8.20
N GLN A 319 -7.16 -7.70 9.31
CA GLN A 319 -6.42 -8.17 10.48
C GLN A 319 -7.02 -9.44 11.08
N LEU A 320 -8.36 -9.53 11.16
CA LEU A 320 -9.06 -10.69 11.71
C LEU A 320 -8.82 -11.94 10.86
N VAL A 321 -8.90 -11.81 9.54
CA VAL A 321 -8.66 -12.91 8.60
C VAL A 321 -7.18 -13.34 8.61
N SER A 322 -6.25 -12.38 8.52
CA SER A 322 -4.80 -12.67 8.54
C SER A 322 -4.37 -13.35 9.84
N GLN A 323 -4.81 -12.84 11.00
CA GLN A 323 -4.52 -13.49 12.28
C GLN A 323 -5.26 -14.82 12.44
N GLY A 324 -6.48 -14.94 11.92
CA GLY A 324 -7.22 -16.19 11.88
C GLY A 324 -6.46 -17.28 11.15
N ALA A 325 -5.96 -16.98 9.96
CA ALA A 325 -5.19 -17.93 9.16
C ALA A 325 -3.87 -18.31 9.85
N GLN A 326 -3.12 -17.33 10.37
CA GLN A 326 -1.88 -17.61 11.12
C GLN A 326 -2.15 -18.47 12.36
N LYS A 327 -3.23 -18.19 13.10
CA LYS A 327 -3.62 -18.97 14.27
C LYS A 327 -4.06 -20.39 13.88
N ALA A 328 -4.75 -20.55 12.75
CA ALA A 328 -5.16 -21.85 12.23
C ALA A 328 -3.95 -22.72 11.88
N ILE A 329 -2.92 -22.11 11.28
CA ILE A 329 -1.62 -22.77 11.02
C ILE A 329 -0.94 -23.11 12.36
N TRP A 330 -0.77 -22.15 13.27
CA TRP A 330 -0.10 -22.35 14.57
C TRP A 330 -0.74 -23.42 15.44
N THR A 331 -2.06 -23.51 15.43
CA THR A 331 -2.80 -24.51 16.20
C THR A 331 -2.99 -25.82 15.46
N LYS A 332 -2.42 -25.94 14.24
CA LYS A 332 -2.58 -27.09 13.33
C LYS A 332 -4.04 -27.42 12.99
N ARG A 333 -4.96 -26.47 13.17
CA ARG A 333 -6.37 -26.63 12.79
C ARG A 333 -6.59 -26.47 11.29
N GLU A 334 -5.70 -25.73 10.62
CA GLU A 334 -5.65 -25.60 9.14
C GLU A 334 -6.99 -25.18 8.49
N ARG A 335 -7.87 -24.53 9.26
CA ARG A 335 -9.19 -24.04 8.85
C ARG A 335 -9.60 -22.85 9.72
N ILE A 336 -10.24 -21.85 9.13
CA ILE A 336 -10.83 -20.74 9.89
C ILE A 336 -12.27 -21.13 10.25
N THR A 337 -12.55 -21.17 11.55
CA THR A 337 -13.90 -21.40 12.10
C THR A 337 -14.30 -20.25 13.02
N GLU A 338 -15.59 -20.16 13.34
CA GLU A 338 -16.08 -19.15 14.30
C GLU A 338 -15.35 -19.28 15.64
N GLU A 339 -15.21 -20.49 16.19
CA GLU A 339 -14.53 -20.76 17.47
C GLU A 339 -13.06 -20.33 17.44
N LEU A 340 -12.39 -20.51 16.30
CA LEU A 340 -11.02 -20.02 16.13
C LEU A 340 -10.98 -18.49 16.15
N LEU A 341 -11.90 -17.82 15.45
CA LEU A 341 -11.99 -16.36 15.44
C LEU A 341 -12.39 -15.79 16.81
N GLU A 342 -13.19 -16.52 17.59
CA GLU A 342 -13.54 -16.17 18.97
C GLU A 342 -12.32 -16.10 19.89
N SER A 343 -11.29 -16.91 19.60
CA SER A 343 -10.04 -16.88 20.35
C SER A 343 -9.25 -15.59 20.14
N LEU A 344 -9.52 -14.83 19.06
CA LEU A 344 -8.83 -13.58 18.72
C LEU A 344 -9.50 -12.36 19.36
N THR A 345 -8.70 -11.40 19.81
CA THR A 345 -9.18 -10.18 20.48
C THR A 345 -9.67 -9.10 19.51
N ILE A 346 -9.37 -9.17 18.21
CA ILE A 346 -9.74 -8.12 17.24
C ILE A 346 -11.25 -7.86 17.25
N GLY A 347 -11.67 -6.60 17.45
CA GLY A 347 -13.08 -6.24 17.49
C GLY A 347 -13.82 -6.68 18.77
N ARG A 348 -13.09 -7.16 19.79
CA ARG A 348 -13.59 -7.43 21.15
C ARG A 348 -12.67 -6.75 22.17
N SER A 349 -13.20 -6.46 23.35
CA SER A 349 -12.40 -6.13 24.53
C SER A 349 -12.33 -7.38 25.41
N ARG A 350 -11.14 -7.71 25.91
CA ARG A 350 -10.96 -8.75 26.94
C ARG A 350 -10.38 -8.08 28.18
N THR A 351 -11.00 -8.32 29.32
CA THR A 351 -10.38 -8.03 30.62
C THR A 351 -9.29 -9.07 30.84
N ILE A 352 -8.06 -8.62 31.15
CA ILE A 352 -6.90 -9.47 31.43
C ILE A 352 -6.91 -9.86 32.91
#